data_AF-A0A2E6K841-F1
#
_entry.id   AF-A0A2E6K841-F1
#
_cell.length_a   1.000
_cell.length_b   1.000
_cell.length_c   1.000
_cell.angle_alpha   90.00
_cell.angle_beta   90.00
_cell.angle_gamma   90.00
#
_symmetry.space_group_name_H-M   'P 1'
#
loop_
_entity.id
_entity.type
_entity.pdbx_description
1 polymer ?
#
loop_
_entity_poly.entity_id
_entity_poly.type
_entity_poly.pdbx_seq_one_letter_code
_entity_poly.pdbx_strand_id
1 'polypeptide(L)'
;MPPRRLKLQGLFILILLALTAAASLLLMPLEAVLPAGVDLPRAVFIIQPSVLLLVSAVVGWWAAPKVDLKAPILSSLVRQRPWKASLRCAILPSVVVGIAGALVLAAYGAATASFFADAEAALDPPLVTRILYGGIGEEIMLRWGLMSLLALMASKLTTTREAALWSANVLAAVLFGLGHLPTLYAIVAAPPAWIVATVIAGNAVLGVAFGWLYMRRGLEAAMLGHILAHLFAAAGALALA
;
A
#
# COMPACT_ATOMS: atom_id res chain seq x y z
N MET A 1 -19.29 22.04 13.31
CA MET A 1 -18.57 21.21 12.31
C MET A 1 -17.93 20.02 13.01
N PRO A 2 -18.05 18.76 12.52
CA PRO A 2 -17.36 17.64 13.15
C PRO A 2 -15.83 17.85 13.07
N PRO A 3 -15.05 17.48 14.10
CA PRO A 3 -13.61 17.75 14.09
C PRO A 3 -12.94 17.14 12.85
N ARG A 4 -12.16 17.92 12.11
CA ARG A 4 -11.52 17.51 10.84
C ARG A 4 -10.44 16.44 11.05
N ARG A 5 -9.84 16.38 12.24
CA ARG A 5 -8.73 15.47 12.58
C ARG A 5 -9.23 14.19 13.24
N LEU A 6 -8.59 13.07 12.89
CA LEU A 6 -8.75 11.80 13.59
C LEU A 6 -8.31 11.97 15.06
N LYS A 7 -9.05 11.43 16.03
CA LYS A 7 -8.64 11.52 17.45
C LYS A 7 -7.34 10.72 17.68
N LEU A 8 -6.62 11.01 18.78
CA LEU A 8 -5.41 10.27 19.17
C LEU A 8 -5.63 8.76 19.25
N GLN A 9 -6.79 8.31 19.73
CA GLN A 9 -7.17 6.89 19.72
C GLN A 9 -7.12 6.27 18.31
N GLY A 10 -7.51 7.02 17.28
CA GLY A 10 -7.40 6.55 15.90
C GLY A 10 -5.96 6.50 15.40
N LEU A 11 -5.10 7.46 15.80
CA LEU A 11 -3.65 7.36 15.53
C LEU A 11 -3.05 6.11 16.19
N PHE A 12 -3.42 5.82 17.45
CA PHE A 12 -2.96 4.64 18.15
C PHE A 12 -3.37 3.35 17.42
N ILE A 13 -4.62 3.26 16.93
CA ILE A 13 -5.06 2.13 16.10
C ILE A 13 -4.23 2.02 14.81
N LEU A 14 -3.95 3.13 14.12
CA LEU A 14 -3.09 3.11 12.92
C LEU A 14 -1.66 2.65 13.23
N ILE A 15 -1.11 3.03 14.38
CA ILE A 15 0.21 2.56 14.84
C ILE A 15 0.18 1.06 15.10
N LEU A 16 -0.85 0.52 15.75
CA LEU A 16 -0.98 -0.92 15.95
C LEU A 16 -1.12 -1.69 14.64
N LEU A 17 -1.91 -1.17 13.70
CA LEU A 17 -2.03 -1.74 12.35
C LEU A 17 -0.68 -1.69 11.61
N ALA A 18 0.05 -0.57 11.68
CA ALA A 18 1.38 -0.42 11.12
C ALA A 18 2.38 -1.44 11.68
N LEU A 19 2.44 -1.61 13.00
CA LEU A 19 3.32 -2.59 13.64
C LEU A 19 2.92 -4.02 13.29
N THR A 20 1.63 -4.31 13.20
CA THR A 20 1.11 -5.63 12.79
C THR A 20 1.47 -5.93 11.33
N ALA A 21 1.34 -4.93 10.44
CA ALA A 21 1.76 -5.01 9.06
C ALA A 21 3.27 -5.32 8.96
N ALA A 22 4.11 -4.56 9.66
CA ALA A 22 5.55 -4.80 9.68
C ALA A 22 5.92 -6.18 10.24
N ALA A 23 5.28 -6.59 11.34
CA ALA A 23 5.51 -7.91 11.95
C ALA A 23 5.13 -9.06 11.01
N SER A 24 4.14 -8.88 10.13
CA SER A 24 3.76 -9.91 9.15
C SER A 24 4.87 -10.25 8.15
N LEU A 25 5.85 -9.37 7.96
CA LEU A 25 7.03 -9.66 7.13
C LEU A 25 7.93 -10.73 7.76
N LEU A 26 7.87 -10.95 9.08
CA LEU A 26 8.61 -12.03 9.75
C LEU A 26 8.17 -13.42 9.31
N LEU A 27 7.04 -13.55 8.62
CA LEU A 27 6.57 -14.81 8.04
C LEU A 27 7.29 -15.17 6.74
N MET A 28 8.02 -14.23 6.15
CA MET A 28 8.82 -14.44 4.94
C MET A 28 10.26 -14.83 5.31
N PRO A 29 10.95 -15.63 4.47
CA PRO A 29 12.37 -15.94 4.65
C PRO A 29 13.25 -14.78 4.15
N LEU A 30 13.15 -13.60 4.78
CA LEU A 30 13.84 -12.38 4.32
C LEU A 30 15.36 -12.51 4.30
N GLU A 31 15.93 -13.34 5.15
CA GLU A 31 17.35 -13.65 5.17
C GLU A 31 17.83 -14.40 3.91
N ALA A 32 16.93 -15.01 3.14
CA ALA A 32 17.27 -15.75 1.93
C ALA A 32 17.76 -14.83 0.78
N VAL A 33 17.55 -13.52 0.87
CA VAL A 33 18.08 -12.54 -0.10
C VAL A 33 19.43 -11.95 0.29
N LEU A 34 20.02 -12.39 1.40
CA LEU A 34 21.32 -11.89 1.81
C LEU A 34 22.44 -12.39 0.89
N PRO A 35 23.46 -11.54 0.62
CA PRO A 35 24.68 -12.00 -0.04
C PRO A 35 25.36 -13.12 0.76
N ALA A 36 26.05 -14.02 0.05
CA ALA A 36 26.80 -15.11 0.67
C ALA A 36 27.79 -14.59 1.72
N GLY A 37 27.79 -15.21 2.91
CA GLY A 37 28.65 -14.83 4.03
C GLY A 37 28.09 -13.72 4.92
N VAL A 38 26.91 -13.17 4.61
CA VAL A 38 26.19 -12.24 5.49
C VAL A 38 25.12 -13.01 6.26
N ASP A 39 25.20 -12.98 7.60
CA ASP A 39 24.20 -13.56 8.50
C ASP A 39 23.60 -12.45 9.36
N LEU A 40 22.31 -12.18 9.17
CA LEU A 40 21.56 -11.20 9.94
C LEU A 40 20.23 -11.80 10.40
N PRO A 41 19.83 -11.58 11.67
CA PRO A 41 18.54 -12.02 12.14
C PRO A 41 17.40 -11.37 11.33
N ARG A 42 16.37 -12.16 11.00
CA ARG A 42 15.16 -11.70 10.29
C ARG A 42 14.52 -10.45 10.92
N ALA A 43 14.64 -10.29 12.24
CA ALA A 43 14.15 -9.13 12.98
C ALA A 43 14.78 -7.80 12.53
N VAL A 44 16.00 -7.79 11.98
CA VAL A 44 16.67 -6.57 11.50
C VAL A 44 15.93 -5.98 10.30
N PHE A 45 15.42 -6.84 9.40
CA PHE A 45 14.75 -6.42 8.17
C PHE A 45 13.44 -5.68 8.41
N ILE A 46 12.78 -5.91 9.56
CA ILE A 46 11.52 -5.24 9.86
C ILE A 46 11.71 -3.87 10.53
N ILE A 47 12.94 -3.49 10.91
CA ILE A 47 13.20 -2.21 11.57
C ILE A 47 12.87 -1.04 10.63
N GLN A 48 13.43 -1.05 9.41
CA GLN A 48 13.18 -0.01 8.42
C GLN A 48 11.68 0.15 8.07
N PRO A 49 10.94 -0.90 7.66
CA PRO A 49 9.53 -0.76 7.36
C PRO A 49 8.71 -0.35 8.58
N SER A 50 9.07 -0.81 9.79
CA SER A 50 8.41 -0.36 11.03
C SER A 50 8.58 1.16 11.21
N VAL A 51 9.80 1.68 11.07
CA VAL A 51 10.05 3.13 11.18
C VAL A 51 9.28 3.91 10.12
N LEU A 52 9.31 3.46 8.86
CA LEU A 52 8.57 4.11 7.77
C LEU A 52 7.06 4.13 8.05
N LEU A 53 6.49 3.02 8.51
CA LEU A 53 5.07 2.92 8.82
C LEU A 53 4.67 3.77 10.02
N LEU A 54 5.47 3.79 11.08
CA LEU A 54 5.25 4.64 12.26
C LEU A 54 5.29 6.12 11.89
N VAL A 55 6.31 6.54 11.15
CA VAL A 55 6.42 7.92 10.65
C VAL A 55 5.23 8.25 9.77
N SER A 56 4.85 7.37 8.85
CA SER A 56 3.73 7.58 7.93
C SER A 56 2.39 7.69 8.66
N ALA A 57 2.16 6.87 9.71
CA ALA A 57 0.97 6.96 10.55
C ALA A 57 0.83 8.35 11.20
N VAL A 58 1.94 8.89 11.75
CA VAL A 58 1.99 10.20 12.39
C VAL A 58 1.87 11.33 11.37
N VAL A 59 2.63 11.26 10.27
CA VAL A 59 2.62 12.26 9.19
C VAL A 59 1.22 12.36 8.60
N GLY A 60 0.58 11.24 8.27
CA GLY A 60 -0.79 11.25 7.74
C GLY A 60 -1.80 11.79 8.74
N TRP A 61 -1.67 11.46 10.02
CA TRP A 61 -2.53 11.99 11.08
C TRP A 61 -2.45 13.53 11.22
N TRP A 62 -1.32 14.11 10.83
CA TRP A 62 -1.11 15.55 10.78
C TRP A 62 -1.48 16.18 9.43
N ALA A 63 -1.13 15.55 8.30
CA ALA A 63 -1.27 16.11 6.95
C ALA A 63 -2.66 15.89 6.34
N ALA A 64 -3.21 14.67 6.39
CA ALA A 64 -4.48 14.31 5.77
C ALA A 64 -5.65 15.27 6.07
N PRO A 65 -5.92 15.66 7.33
CA PRO A 65 -7.04 16.55 7.63
C PRO A 65 -6.88 17.99 7.08
N LYS A 66 -5.66 18.41 6.73
CA LYS A 66 -5.39 19.73 6.16
C LYS A 66 -5.76 19.82 4.69
N VAL A 67 -5.85 18.68 4.01
CA VAL A 67 -6.26 18.54 2.60
C VAL A 67 -7.59 17.79 2.44
N ASP A 68 -8.34 17.66 3.54
CA ASP A 68 -9.63 16.97 3.60
C ASP A 68 -9.58 15.49 3.17
N LEU A 69 -8.44 14.82 3.35
CA LEU A 69 -8.33 13.37 3.24
C LEU A 69 -8.66 12.72 4.59
N LYS A 70 -9.26 11.52 4.57
CA LYS A 70 -9.99 10.97 5.72
C LYS A 70 -9.80 9.46 5.88
N ALA A 71 -10.00 9.00 7.10
CA ALA A 71 -10.22 7.59 7.47
C ALA A 71 -11.64 7.47 8.07
N PRO A 72 -12.70 7.45 7.22
CA PRO A 72 -14.08 7.63 7.67
C PRO A 72 -14.61 6.52 8.59
N ILE A 73 -14.21 5.27 8.40
CA ILE A 73 -14.68 4.14 9.22
C ILE A 73 -14.05 4.25 10.61
N LEU A 74 -12.73 4.37 10.66
CA LEU A 74 -11.95 4.52 11.89
C LEU A 74 -12.36 5.76 12.68
N SER A 75 -12.55 6.89 11.99
CA SER A 75 -13.04 8.12 12.61
C SER A 75 -14.44 7.93 13.22
N SER A 76 -15.31 7.18 12.55
CA SER A 76 -16.66 6.88 13.07
C SER A 76 -16.62 5.94 14.27
N LEU A 77 -15.81 4.88 14.22
CA LEU A 77 -15.62 3.92 15.32
C LEU A 77 -15.12 4.64 16.59
N VAL A 78 -14.04 5.41 16.47
CA VAL A 78 -13.43 6.15 17.58
C VAL A 78 -14.36 7.22 18.16
N ARG A 79 -15.37 7.66 17.40
CA ARG A 79 -16.37 8.63 17.84
C ARG A 79 -17.69 8.00 18.25
N GLN A 80 -17.78 6.67 18.25
CA GLN A 80 -19.01 5.92 18.53
C GLN A 80 -20.17 6.39 17.63
N ARG A 81 -19.86 6.68 16.36
CA ARG A 81 -20.83 7.08 15.34
C ARG A 81 -21.12 5.94 14.37
N PRO A 82 -22.27 5.97 13.66
CA PRO A 82 -22.59 4.97 12.65
C PRO A 82 -21.52 4.93 11.54
N TRP A 83 -20.81 3.81 11.43
CA TRP A 83 -19.74 3.59 10.44
C TRP A 83 -20.20 2.81 9.20
N LYS A 84 -21.35 2.12 9.28
CA LYS A 84 -21.89 1.24 8.23
C LYS A 84 -22.14 1.97 6.91
N ALA A 85 -22.52 3.26 6.96
CA ALA A 85 -22.74 4.06 5.77
C ALA A 85 -21.42 4.27 4.98
N SER A 86 -20.34 4.62 5.69
CA SER A 86 -19.01 4.77 5.08
C SER A 86 -18.52 3.45 4.47
N LEU A 87 -18.72 2.33 5.16
CA LEU A 87 -18.39 1.02 4.61
C LEU A 87 -19.20 0.71 3.34
N ARG A 88 -20.53 0.88 3.37
CA ARG A 88 -21.39 0.64 2.19
C ARG A 88 -20.95 1.46 0.97
N CYS A 89 -20.57 2.72 1.18
CA CYS A 89 -20.05 3.57 0.11
C CYS A 89 -18.67 3.13 -0.42
N ALA A 90 -17.88 2.41 0.39
CA ALA A 90 -16.57 1.92 0.03
C ALA A 90 -16.61 0.54 -0.68
N ILE A 91 -17.56 -0.34 -0.35
CA ILE A 91 -17.58 -1.74 -0.84
C ILE A 91 -17.50 -1.81 -2.36
N LEU A 92 -18.50 -1.26 -3.07
CA LEU A 92 -18.56 -1.41 -4.53
C LEU A 92 -17.30 -0.88 -5.25
N PRO A 93 -16.84 0.37 -5.02
CA PRO A 93 -15.64 0.84 -5.69
C PRO A 93 -14.39 0.04 -5.28
N SER A 94 -14.30 -0.45 -4.04
CA SER A 94 -13.17 -1.28 -3.60
C SER A 94 -13.17 -2.65 -4.27
N VAL A 95 -14.34 -3.27 -4.48
CA VAL A 95 -14.47 -4.54 -5.22
C VAL A 95 -14.07 -4.36 -6.67
N VAL A 96 -14.57 -3.31 -7.33
CA VAL A 96 -14.24 -3.04 -8.74
C VAL A 96 -12.74 -2.81 -8.92
N VAL A 97 -12.15 -1.95 -8.09
CA VAL A 97 -10.69 -1.70 -8.12
C VAL A 97 -9.90 -2.93 -7.70
N GLY A 98 -10.41 -3.75 -6.77
CA GLY A 98 -9.79 -5.02 -6.38
C GLY A 98 -9.73 -6.02 -7.53
N ILE A 99 -10.83 -6.22 -8.26
CA ILE A 99 -10.87 -7.09 -9.45
C ILE A 99 -9.90 -6.57 -10.52
N ALA A 100 -9.95 -5.27 -10.82
CA ALA A 100 -9.03 -4.67 -11.78
C ALA A 100 -7.56 -4.84 -11.34
N GLY A 101 -7.28 -4.67 -10.05
CA GLY A 101 -5.95 -4.88 -9.48
C GLY A 101 -5.48 -6.33 -9.59
N ALA A 102 -6.37 -7.30 -9.36
CA ALA A 102 -6.07 -8.72 -9.54
C ALA A 102 -5.72 -9.06 -11.00
N LEU A 103 -6.45 -8.48 -11.96
CA LEU A 103 -6.14 -8.64 -13.38
C LEU A 103 -4.77 -8.04 -13.74
N VAL A 104 -4.42 -6.87 -13.18
CA VAL A 104 -3.09 -6.26 -13.36
C VAL A 104 -2.01 -7.15 -12.75
N LEU A 105 -2.22 -7.70 -11.55
CA LEU A 105 -1.28 -8.63 -10.92
C LEU A 105 -1.09 -9.91 -11.74
N ALA A 106 -2.18 -10.48 -12.27
CA ALA A 106 -2.13 -11.67 -13.12
C ALA A 106 -1.40 -11.38 -14.45
N ALA A 107 -1.69 -10.25 -15.09
CA ALA A 107 -1.00 -9.83 -16.32
C ALA A 107 0.49 -9.57 -16.08
N TYR A 108 0.83 -8.92 -14.95
CA TYR A 108 2.21 -8.73 -14.52
C TYR A 108 2.92 -10.07 -14.34
N GLY A 109 2.34 -10.99 -13.54
CA GLY A 109 2.91 -12.32 -13.31
C GLY A 109 3.14 -13.08 -14.61
N ALA A 110 2.15 -13.12 -15.51
CA ALA A 110 2.30 -13.76 -16.82
C ALA A 110 3.39 -13.12 -17.69
N ALA A 111 3.51 -11.79 -17.70
CA ALA A 111 4.50 -11.07 -18.48
C ALA A 111 5.93 -11.24 -17.95
N THR A 112 6.09 -11.56 -16.65
CA THR A 112 7.39 -11.63 -15.99
C THR A 112 7.77 -13.04 -15.49
N ALA A 113 6.92 -14.05 -15.69
CA ALA A 113 7.10 -15.40 -15.15
C ALA A 113 8.46 -16.01 -15.48
N SER A 114 8.93 -15.86 -16.73
CA SER A 114 10.24 -16.39 -17.15
C SER A 114 11.44 -15.70 -16.48
N PHE A 115 11.26 -14.50 -15.94
CA PHE A 115 12.30 -13.72 -15.28
C PHE A 115 12.34 -13.94 -13.77
N PHE A 116 11.21 -14.31 -13.17
CA PHE A 116 11.09 -14.51 -11.73
C PHE A 116 10.86 -15.96 -11.32
N ALA A 117 10.91 -16.94 -12.24
CA ALA A 117 10.65 -18.35 -11.93
C ALA A 117 11.44 -18.87 -10.71
N ASP A 118 12.73 -18.53 -10.60
CA ASP A 118 13.57 -18.94 -9.46
C ASP A 118 13.36 -18.06 -8.20
N ALA A 119 12.96 -16.80 -8.38
CA ALA A 119 12.74 -15.83 -7.30
C ALA A 119 11.35 -15.93 -6.64
N GLU A 120 10.31 -16.25 -7.42
CA GLU A 120 8.94 -16.50 -6.94
C GLU A 120 8.93 -17.69 -5.97
N ALA A 121 9.73 -18.73 -6.23
CA ALA A 121 9.85 -19.87 -5.34
C ALA A 121 10.51 -19.52 -3.98
N ALA A 122 11.37 -18.49 -3.94
CA ALA A 122 12.11 -18.12 -2.74
C ALA A 122 11.42 -17.04 -1.88
N LEU A 123 10.59 -16.18 -2.48
CA LEU A 123 10.05 -14.99 -1.81
C LEU A 123 8.55 -14.72 -2.02
N ASP A 124 7.74 -15.69 -2.50
CA ASP A 124 6.29 -15.48 -2.55
C ASP A 124 5.74 -15.21 -1.13
N PRO A 125 5.23 -13.99 -0.85
CA PRO A 125 4.74 -13.68 0.48
C PRO A 125 3.48 -14.49 0.75
N PRO A 126 3.34 -15.13 1.93
CA PRO A 126 2.11 -15.82 2.26
C PRO A 126 0.94 -14.83 2.23
N LEU A 127 -0.25 -15.30 1.89
CA LEU A 127 -1.44 -14.45 1.69
C LEU A 127 -1.69 -13.49 2.88
N VAL A 128 -1.42 -13.95 4.10
CA VAL A 128 -1.51 -13.12 5.30
C VAL A 128 -0.57 -11.90 5.26
N THR A 129 0.66 -12.04 4.77
CA THR A 129 1.61 -10.93 4.61
C THR A 129 1.20 -10.01 3.47
N ARG A 130 0.68 -10.55 2.35
CA ARG A 130 0.09 -9.74 1.28
C ARG A 130 -1.07 -8.87 1.79
N ILE A 131 -1.94 -9.42 2.62
CA ILE A 131 -3.08 -8.70 3.20
C ILE A 131 -2.63 -7.67 4.25
N LEU A 132 -1.77 -8.07 5.19
CA LEU A 132 -1.36 -7.21 6.30
C LEU A 132 -0.35 -6.16 5.86
N TYR A 133 0.75 -6.56 5.21
CA TYR A 133 1.75 -5.60 4.75
C TYR A 133 1.31 -4.88 3.47
N GLY A 134 0.97 -5.61 2.41
CA GLY A 134 0.51 -5.00 1.14
C GLY A 134 -0.80 -4.22 1.31
N GLY A 135 -1.85 -4.91 1.75
CA GLY A 135 -3.18 -4.33 1.85
C GLY A 135 -3.39 -3.26 2.94
N ILE A 136 -2.63 -3.29 4.04
CA ILE A 136 -2.78 -2.32 5.15
C ILE A 136 -1.53 -1.46 5.30
N GLY A 137 -0.35 -2.08 5.42
CA GLY A 137 0.92 -1.38 5.61
C GLY A 137 1.21 -0.38 4.49
N GLU A 138 1.20 -0.81 3.24
CA GLU A 138 1.51 0.07 2.10
C GLU A 138 0.48 1.19 1.96
N GLU A 139 -0.79 0.96 2.30
CA GLU A 139 -1.81 2.02 2.32
C GLU A 139 -1.59 3.04 3.44
N ILE A 140 -1.12 2.61 4.62
CA ILE A 140 -0.69 3.54 5.68
C ILE A 140 0.53 4.33 5.22
N MET A 141 1.52 3.67 4.62
CA MET A 141 2.76 4.31 4.17
C MET A 141 2.49 5.33 3.07
N LEU A 142 1.80 4.90 2.01
CA LEU A 142 1.67 5.66 0.78
C LEU A 142 0.47 6.58 0.74
N ARG A 143 -0.71 6.11 1.16
CA ARG A 143 -1.94 6.91 1.02
C ARG A 143 -2.04 7.81 2.22
N TRP A 144 -2.05 7.22 3.42
CA TRP A 144 -2.16 8.00 4.64
C TRP A 144 -0.94 8.92 4.85
N GLY A 145 0.28 8.39 4.78
CA GLY A 145 1.52 9.16 4.99
C GLY A 145 1.91 10.02 3.80
N LEU A 146 2.53 9.40 2.78
CA LEU A 146 3.20 10.08 1.68
C LEU A 146 2.25 10.96 0.85
N MET A 147 1.17 10.40 0.32
CA MET A 147 0.22 11.11 -0.54
C MET A 147 -0.43 12.28 0.17
N SER A 148 -0.79 12.16 1.46
CA SER A 148 -1.31 13.28 2.23
C SER A 148 -0.30 14.42 2.39
N LEU A 149 0.98 14.09 2.61
CA LEU A 149 2.05 15.08 2.68
C LEU A 149 2.28 15.75 1.32
N LEU A 150 2.36 14.96 0.25
CA LEU A 150 2.49 15.46 -1.12
C LEU A 150 1.32 16.36 -1.50
N ALA A 151 0.09 15.98 -1.17
CA ALA A 151 -1.11 16.78 -1.41
C ALA A 151 -1.07 18.11 -0.66
N LEU A 152 -0.58 18.10 0.58
CA LEU A 152 -0.41 19.32 1.37
C LEU A 152 0.62 20.26 0.72
N MET A 153 1.72 19.73 0.20
CA MET A 153 2.71 20.53 -0.53
C MET A 153 2.14 21.05 -1.86
N ALA A 154 1.49 20.19 -2.65
CA ALA A 154 0.89 20.52 -3.93
C ALA A 154 -0.23 21.57 -3.78
N SER A 155 -0.97 21.57 -2.67
CA SER A 155 -2.00 22.58 -2.39
C SER A 155 -1.48 24.02 -2.31
N LYS A 156 -0.17 24.22 -2.16
CA LYS A 156 0.48 25.54 -2.22
C LYS A 156 0.83 25.98 -3.64
N LEU A 157 0.81 25.05 -4.59
CA LEU A 157 1.26 25.24 -5.98
C LEU A 157 0.09 25.18 -6.97
N THR A 158 -1.02 24.52 -6.61
CA THR A 158 -2.19 24.36 -7.48
C THR A 158 -3.34 25.27 -7.06
N THR A 159 -4.18 25.62 -8.03
CA THR A 159 -5.38 26.46 -7.81
C THR A 159 -6.56 25.67 -7.27
N THR A 160 -6.60 24.35 -7.49
CA THR A 160 -7.70 23.49 -7.02
C THR A 160 -7.20 22.35 -6.16
N ARG A 161 -8.05 21.93 -5.23
CA ARG A 161 -7.83 20.72 -4.41
C ARG A 161 -7.72 19.47 -5.27
N GLU A 162 -8.55 19.35 -6.30
CA GLU A 162 -8.56 18.18 -7.17
C GLU A 162 -7.22 18.02 -7.89
N ALA A 163 -6.64 19.11 -8.41
CA ALA A 163 -5.30 19.09 -9.00
C ALA A 163 -4.23 18.67 -7.98
N ALA A 164 -4.24 19.25 -6.77
CA ALA A 164 -3.29 18.88 -5.71
C ALA A 164 -3.34 17.38 -5.39
N LEU A 165 -4.55 16.83 -5.29
CA LEU A 165 -4.74 15.41 -4.95
C LEU A 165 -4.30 14.48 -6.08
N TRP A 166 -4.62 14.79 -7.33
CA TRP A 166 -4.17 13.97 -8.46
C TRP A 166 -2.65 14.03 -8.65
N SER A 167 -2.04 15.21 -8.57
CA SER A 167 -0.58 15.34 -8.62
C SER A 167 0.10 14.53 -7.51
N ALA A 168 -0.42 14.61 -6.29
CA ALA A 168 0.08 13.83 -5.16
C ALA A 168 -0.13 12.32 -5.36
N ASN A 169 -1.28 11.90 -5.89
CA ASN A 169 -1.58 10.50 -6.17
C ASN A 169 -0.60 9.91 -7.18
N VAL A 170 -0.45 10.57 -8.34
CA VAL A 170 0.45 10.11 -9.40
C VAL A 170 1.90 10.07 -8.92
N LEU A 171 2.36 11.11 -8.21
CA LEU A 171 3.71 11.13 -7.67
C LEU A 171 3.93 10.04 -6.62
N ALA A 172 2.99 9.83 -5.68
CA ALA A 172 3.07 8.74 -4.70
C ALA A 172 3.10 7.37 -5.37
N ALA A 173 2.32 7.17 -6.44
CA ALA A 173 2.28 5.94 -7.21
C ALA A 173 3.61 5.66 -7.96
N VAL A 174 4.24 6.68 -8.54
CA VAL A 174 5.57 6.54 -9.15
C VAL A 174 6.62 6.21 -8.09
N LEU A 175 6.61 6.92 -6.95
CA LEU A 175 7.51 6.65 -5.84
C LEU A 175 7.32 5.24 -5.26
N PHE A 176 6.09 4.71 -5.30
CA PHE A 176 5.82 3.33 -4.92
C PHE A 176 6.50 2.31 -5.82
N GLY A 177 6.41 2.50 -7.13
CA GLY A 177 7.10 1.65 -8.10
C GLY A 177 8.62 1.75 -7.97
N LEU A 178 9.15 2.96 -7.75
CA LEU A 178 10.58 3.15 -7.47
C LEU A 178 11.02 2.49 -6.15
N GLY A 179 10.16 2.53 -5.12
CA GLY A 179 10.41 1.90 -3.83
C GLY A 179 10.56 0.39 -3.87
N HIS A 180 10.12 -0.26 -4.96
CA HIS A 180 10.28 -1.70 -5.18
C HIS A 180 11.60 -2.08 -5.87
N LEU A 181 12.35 -1.12 -6.41
CA LEU A 181 13.61 -1.41 -7.09
C LEU A 181 14.66 -2.07 -6.18
N PRO A 182 14.86 -1.68 -4.91
CA PRO A 182 15.81 -2.37 -4.04
C PRO A 182 15.52 -3.87 -3.93
N THR A 183 14.25 -4.26 -3.81
CA THR A 183 13.85 -5.67 -3.80
C THR A 183 14.15 -6.33 -5.12
N LEU A 184 13.80 -5.71 -6.26
CA LEU A 184 14.12 -6.22 -7.59
C LEU A 184 15.62 -6.52 -7.75
N TYR A 185 16.48 -5.58 -7.38
CA TYR A 185 17.94 -5.73 -7.49
C TYR A 185 18.53 -6.69 -6.45
N ALA A 186 17.80 -7.01 -5.38
CA ALA A 186 18.19 -8.04 -4.42
C ALA A 186 17.95 -9.46 -4.96
N ILE A 187 16.95 -9.64 -5.84
CA ILE A 187 16.58 -10.96 -6.38
C ILE A 187 17.03 -11.19 -7.82
N VAL A 188 17.20 -10.12 -8.60
CA VAL A 188 17.70 -10.17 -9.97
C VAL A 188 18.96 -9.32 -10.04
N ALA A 189 20.11 -9.95 -10.27
CA ALA A 189 21.40 -9.26 -10.25
C ALA A 189 21.55 -8.18 -11.33
N ALA A 190 20.99 -8.41 -12.52
CA ALA A 190 21.07 -7.48 -13.65
C ALA A 190 19.75 -7.46 -14.44
N PRO A 191 18.68 -6.84 -13.90
CA PRO A 191 17.39 -6.79 -14.58
C PRO A 191 17.50 -5.91 -15.84
N PRO A 192 17.02 -6.38 -17.00
CA PRO A 192 16.98 -5.54 -18.20
C PRO A 192 16.03 -4.35 -17.99
N ALA A 193 16.25 -3.26 -18.73
CA ALA A 193 15.50 -2.01 -18.55
C ALA A 193 13.97 -2.19 -18.63
N TRP A 194 13.49 -3.13 -19.45
CA TRP A 194 12.06 -3.40 -19.58
C TRP A 194 11.46 -4.09 -18.34
N ILE A 195 12.22 -4.91 -17.60
CA ILE A 195 11.77 -5.48 -16.31
C ILE A 195 11.68 -4.38 -15.26
N VAL A 196 12.70 -3.50 -15.20
CA VAL A 196 12.68 -2.32 -14.31
C VAL A 196 11.46 -1.46 -14.60
N ALA A 197 11.20 -1.16 -15.87
CA ALA A 197 10.03 -0.40 -16.29
C ALA A 197 8.71 -1.10 -15.92
N THR A 198 8.63 -2.42 -16.10
CA THR A 198 7.44 -3.23 -15.76
C THR A 198 7.17 -3.22 -14.25
N VAL A 199 8.20 -3.34 -13.41
CA VAL A 199 8.08 -3.26 -11.93
C VAL A 199 7.55 -1.88 -11.51
N ILE A 200 8.11 -0.81 -12.07
CA ILE A 200 7.66 0.55 -11.76
C ILE A 200 6.21 0.74 -12.24
N ALA A 201 5.90 0.35 -13.48
CA ALA A 201 4.59 0.54 -14.09
C ALA A 201 3.50 -0.27 -13.38
N GLY A 202 3.72 -1.56 -13.09
CA GLY A 202 2.75 -2.41 -12.41
C GLY A 202 2.37 -1.85 -11.04
N ASN A 203 3.37 -1.46 -10.25
CA ASN A 203 3.15 -0.82 -8.95
C ASN A 203 2.50 0.56 -9.09
N ALA A 204 2.90 1.39 -10.07
CA ALA A 204 2.32 2.71 -10.26
C ALA A 204 0.84 2.65 -10.70
N VAL A 205 0.46 1.68 -11.54
CA VAL A 205 -0.93 1.50 -11.99
C VAL A 205 -1.84 1.16 -10.80
N LEU A 206 -1.45 0.18 -9.97
CA LEU A 206 -2.14 -0.14 -8.72
C LEU A 206 -2.10 1.05 -7.75
N GLY A 207 -0.93 1.69 -7.69
CA GLY A 207 -0.63 2.99 -7.08
C GLY A 207 -1.76 4.01 -7.23
N VAL A 208 -1.99 4.40 -8.48
CA VAL A 208 -2.98 5.39 -8.87
C VAL A 208 -4.40 4.94 -8.52
N ALA A 209 -4.73 3.66 -8.71
CA ALA A 209 -6.06 3.12 -8.46
C ALA A 209 -6.44 3.16 -6.96
N PHE A 210 -5.57 2.68 -6.06
CA PHE A 210 -5.85 2.73 -4.63
C PHE A 210 -5.76 4.16 -4.08
N GLY A 211 -4.90 5.02 -4.64
CA GLY A 211 -4.90 6.44 -4.28
C GLY A 211 -6.17 7.17 -4.72
N TRP A 212 -6.78 6.79 -5.85
CA TRP A 212 -8.11 7.27 -6.22
C TRP A 212 -9.20 6.83 -5.22
N LEU A 213 -9.16 5.57 -4.75
CA LEU A 213 -10.05 5.13 -3.66
C LEU A 213 -9.84 5.97 -2.40
N TYR A 214 -8.60 6.27 -2.05
CA TYR A 214 -8.29 7.12 -0.90
C TYR A 214 -8.88 8.53 -1.05
N MET A 215 -8.73 9.14 -2.23
CA MET A 215 -9.29 10.47 -2.55
C MET A 215 -10.81 10.51 -2.46
N ARG A 216 -11.48 9.47 -2.96
CA ARG A 216 -12.94 9.45 -3.12
C ARG A 216 -13.67 8.91 -1.89
N ARG A 217 -13.08 7.92 -1.21
CA ARG A 217 -13.75 7.10 -0.18
C ARG A 217 -12.97 6.98 1.13
N GLY A 218 -11.70 7.39 1.17
CA GLY A 218 -10.88 7.39 2.37
C GLY A 218 -10.02 6.14 2.55
N LEU A 219 -9.21 6.13 3.62
CA LEU A 219 -8.10 5.19 3.81
C LEU A 219 -8.56 3.73 3.79
N GLU A 220 -9.65 3.44 4.49
CA GLU A 220 -10.14 2.07 4.62
C GLU A 220 -10.71 1.52 3.32
N ALA A 221 -11.15 2.39 2.40
CA ALA A 221 -11.54 1.96 1.06
C ALA A 221 -10.32 1.56 0.22
N ALA A 222 -9.22 2.32 0.31
CA ALA A 222 -7.97 1.96 -0.36
C ALA A 222 -7.42 0.63 0.18
N MET A 223 -7.43 0.45 1.51
CA MET A 223 -7.08 -0.82 2.16
C MET A 223 -7.96 -1.97 1.68
N LEU A 224 -9.28 -1.79 1.67
CA LEU A 224 -10.21 -2.82 1.22
C LEU A 224 -9.95 -3.19 -0.25
N GLY A 225 -9.76 -2.21 -1.13
CA GLY A 225 -9.49 -2.44 -2.54
C GLY A 225 -8.19 -3.21 -2.77
N HIS A 226 -7.14 -2.87 -2.02
CA HIS A 226 -5.84 -3.54 -2.12
C HIS A 226 -5.89 -4.97 -1.56
N ILE A 227 -6.50 -5.18 -0.39
CA ILE A 227 -6.75 -6.51 0.17
C ILE A 227 -7.52 -7.39 -0.83
N LEU A 228 -8.57 -6.84 -1.45
CA LEU A 228 -9.37 -7.56 -2.44
C LEU A 228 -8.56 -7.89 -3.70
N ALA A 229 -7.65 -7.02 -4.14
CA ALA A 229 -6.76 -7.34 -5.26
C ALA A 229 -5.91 -8.59 -4.99
N HIS A 230 -5.33 -8.71 -3.79
CA HIS A 230 -4.60 -9.92 -3.41
C HIS A 230 -5.49 -11.15 -3.27
N LEU A 231 -6.68 -11.00 -2.66
CA LEU A 231 -7.61 -12.12 -2.50
C LEU A 231 -8.11 -12.67 -3.85
N PHE A 232 -8.50 -11.79 -4.77
CA PHE A 232 -8.95 -12.20 -6.10
C PHE A 232 -7.81 -12.77 -6.94
N ALA A 233 -6.59 -12.22 -6.85
CA ALA A 233 -5.43 -12.78 -7.54
C ALA A 233 -5.10 -14.20 -7.02
N ALA A 234 -5.10 -14.40 -5.70
CA ALA A 234 -4.86 -15.71 -5.10
C ALA A 234 -5.95 -16.73 -5.46
N ALA A 235 -7.22 -16.32 -5.44
CA ALA A 235 -8.34 -17.17 -5.85
C ALA A 235 -8.27 -17.54 -7.33
N GLY A 236 -7.88 -16.60 -8.20
CA GLY A 236 -7.67 -16.84 -9.63
C GLY A 236 -6.53 -17.83 -9.90
N ALA A 237 -5.41 -17.70 -9.18
CA ALA A 237 -4.28 -18.62 -9.29
C ALA A 237 -4.67 -20.06 -8.88
N LEU A 238 -5.42 -20.22 -7.78
CA LEU A 238 -5.93 -21.51 -7.31
C LEU A 238 -6.90 -22.17 -8.30
N ALA A 239 -7.70 -21.38 -9.03
CA ALA A 239 -8.65 -21.91 -10.00
C ALA A 239 -8.02 -22.39 -11.32
N LEU A 240 -6.75 -22.03 -11.56
CA LEU A 240 -5.99 -22.38 -12.76
C LEU A 240 -4.93 -23.47 -12.52
N ALA A 241 -4.71 -23.87 -11.26
CA ALA A 241 -3.80 -24.94 -10.85
C ALA A 241 -4.51 -26.30 -10.83
#